data_AF-A0A147KDH2-F1
#
_entry.id   AF-A0A147KDH2-F1
#
_cell.length_a   1.000
_cell.length_b   1.000
_cell.length_c   1.000
_cell.angle_alpha   90.00
_cell.angle_beta   90.00
_cell.angle_gamma   90.00
#
_symmetry.space_group_name_H-M   'P 1'
#
loop_
_entity.id
_entity.type
_entity.pdbx_description
1 polymer ?
#
loop_
_entity_poly.entity_id
_entity_poly.type
_entity_poly.pdbx_seq_one_letter_code
_entity_poly.pdbx_strand_id
1 'polypeptide(L)' 'EVLALVGAGLSNAEIARRLFLTEGTVKSYVSTILNRLEVRNRVQAAILAYEAGLARDQ' A
#
# COMPACT_ATOMS: atom_id res chain seq x y z
N GLU A 1 -4.59 6.18 -1.63
CA GLU A 1 -4.91 5.07 -2.56
C GLU A 1 -3.96 3.87 -2.39
N VAL A 2 -2.66 4.00 -2.68
CA VAL A 2 -1.71 2.85 -2.55
C VAL A 2 -1.70 2.23 -1.15
N LEU A 3 -1.66 3.03 -0.08
CA LEU A 3 -1.70 2.53 1.30
C LEU A 3 -2.99 1.75 1.62
N ALA A 4 -4.15 2.21 1.13
CA ALA A 4 -5.42 1.52 1.31
C ALA A 4 -5.43 0.16 0.60
N LEU A 5 -4.88 0.09 -0.62
CA LEU A 5 -4.77 -1.16 -1.38
C LEU A 5 -3.75 -2.13 -0.77
N VAL A 6 -2.67 -1.62 -0.19
CA VAL A 6 -1.74 -2.43 0.62
C VAL A 6 -2.45 -2.98 1.86
N GLY A 7 -3.26 -2.16 2.53
CA GLY A 7 -4.12 -2.58 3.64
C GLY A 7 -5.14 -3.65 3.27
N ALA A 8 -5.67 -3.60 2.05
CA ALA A 8 -6.54 -4.63 1.48
C ALA A 8 -5.79 -5.88 1.00
N GLY A 9 -4.47 -5.96 1.20
CA GLY A 9 -3.67 -7.15 0.91
C GLY A 9 -3.18 -7.28 -0.54
N LEU A 10 -3.43 -6.29 -1.42
CA LEU A 10 -3.04 -6.38 -2.82
C LEU A 10 -1.52 -6.35 -3.00
N SER A 11 -1.02 -7.14 -3.94
CA SER A 11 0.36 -7.10 -4.42
C SER A 11 0.66 -5.83 -5.22
N ASN A 12 1.93 -5.48 -5.39
CA ASN A 12 2.31 -4.30 -6.17
C ASN A 12 1.88 -4.40 -7.63
N ALA A 13 1.83 -5.62 -8.19
CA ALA A 13 1.33 -5.87 -9.54
C ALA A 13 -0.18 -5.63 -9.64
N GLU A 14 -0.98 -6.05 -8.66
CA GLU A 14 -2.41 -5.78 -8.62
C GLU A 14 -2.72 -4.29 -8.46
N ILE A 15 -1.98 -3.61 -7.57
CA ILE A 15 -2.08 -2.16 -7.38
C ILE A 15 -1.72 -1.43 -8.68
N ALA A 16 -0.63 -1.85 -9.35
CA ALA A 16 -0.18 -1.27 -10.60
C ALA A 16 -1.26 -1.38 -11.68
N ARG A 17 -1.88 -2.56 -11.82
CA ARG A 17 -3.01 -2.75 -12.76
C ARG A 17 -4.20 -1.86 -12.42
N ARG A 18 -4.59 -1.78 -11.15
CA ARG A 18 -5.77 -1.00 -10.72
C ARG A 18 -5.57 0.50 -10.91
N LEU A 19 -4.35 0.99 -10.74
CA LEU A 19 -4.02 2.41 -10.84
C LEU A 19 -3.45 2.82 -12.21
N PHE A 20 -3.39 1.89 -13.18
CA PHE A 20 -2.77 2.12 -14.50
C PHE A 20 -1.32 2.60 -14.41
N LEU A 21 -0.56 2.02 -13.48
CA LEU A 21 0.85 2.32 -13.23
C LEU A 21 1.75 1.12 -13.56
N THR A 22 3.06 1.34 -13.55
CA THR A 22 4.03 0.24 -13.54
C THR A 22 4.24 -0.31 -12.13
N GLU A 23 4.61 -1.58 -12.00
CA GLU A 23 4.95 -2.18 -10.69
C GLU A 23 6.13 -1.44 -10.02
N GLY A 24 7.09 -0.94 -10.82
CA GLY A 24 8.22 -0.15 -10.33
C GLY A 24 7.76 1.14 -9.66
N THR A 25 6.81 1.86 -10.27
CA THR A 25 6.22 3.07 -9.69
C THR A 25 5.52 2.77 -8.37
N VAL A 26 4.77 1.66 -8.28
CA VAL A 26 4.14 1.23 -7.03
C VAL A 26 5.17 0.88 -5.96
N LYS A 27 6.27 0.20 -6.31
CA LYS A 27 7.37 -0.07 -5.38
C LYS A 27 7.93 1.22 -4.78
N SER A 28 8.15 2.25 -5.60
CA SER A 28 8.59 3.57 -5.13
C SER A 28 7.60 4.19 -4.15
N TYR A 29 6.29 4.17 -4.45
CA TYR A 29 5.28 4.67 -3.52
C TYR A 29 5.23 3.88 -2.22
N VAL A 30 5.30 2.55 -2.27
CA VAL A 30 5.36 1.72 -1.07
C VAL A 30 6.57 2.09 -0.23
N SER A 31 7.77 2.20 -0.82
CA SER A 31 8.97 2.63 -0.09
C SER A 31 8.81 4.01 0.57
N THR A 32 8.23 4.98 -0.13
CA THR A 32 7.94 6.30 0.45
C THR A 32 6.94 6.21 1.60
N ILE A 33 5.90 5.37 1.47
CA ILE A 33 4.91 5.15 2.54
C ILE A 33 5.57 4.53 3.77
N LEU A 34 6.39 3.48 3.60
CA LEU A 34 7.09 2.84 4.71
C LEU A 34 7.96 3.83 5.47
N ASN A 35 8.72 4.65 4.74
CA ASN A 35 9.56 5.70 5.32
C ASN A 35 8.73 6.76 6.06
N ARG A 36 7.60 7.21 5.50
CA ARG A 36 6.76 8.25 6.12
C ARG A 36 5.99 7.76 7.35
N LEU A 37 5.65 6.47 7.38
CA LEU A 37 4.97 5.85 8.51
C LEU A 37 5.97 5.25 9.53
N GLU A 38 7.28 5.36 9.27
CA GLU A 38 8.36 4.84 10.11
C GLU A 38 8.23 3.33 10.40
N VAL A 39 7.71 2.57 9.43
CA VAL A 39 7.52 1.12 9.52
C VAL A 39 8.52 0.37 8.65
N ARG A 40 8.87 -0.84 9.08
CA ARG A 40 9.95 -1.62 8.48
C ARG A 40 9.51 -2.45 7.27
N ASN A 41 8.22 -2.75 7.17
CA ASN A 41 7.72 -3.61 6.10
C ASN A 41 6.25 -3.33 5.74
N ARG A 42 5.83 -3.87 4.60
CA ARG A 42 4.47 -3.73 4.08
C ARG A 42 3.39 -4.30 4.99
N VAL A 43 3.69 -5.30 5.82
CA VAL A 43 2.71 -5.91 6.72
C VAL A 43 2.35 -4.92 7.81
N GLN A 44 3.33 -4.24 8.39
CA GLN A 44 3.10 -3.16 9.35
C GLN A 44 2.30 -2.01 8.73
N ALA A 45 2.64 -1.58 7.51
CA ALA A 45 1.85 -0.57 6.79
C ALA A 45 0.40 -1.03 6.52
N ALA A 46 0.20 -2.31 6.18
CA ALA A 46 -1.13 -2.86 5.95
C ALA A 46 -1.99 -2.87 7.22
N ILE A 47 -1.40 -3.24 8.37
CA ILE A 47 -2.07 -3.18 9.68
C ILE A 47 -2.48 -1.75 9.99
N LEU A 48 -1.57 -0.78 9.87
CA LEU A 48 -1.89 0.64 10.10
C LEU A 48 -3.00 1.15 9.18
N ALA A 49 -3.00 0.75 7.90
CA ALA A 49 -4.05 1.11 6.97
C ALA A 49 -5.42 0.52 7.38
N TYR A 50 -5.44 -0.72 7.87
CA TYR A 50 -6.65 -1.37 8.35
C TYR A 50 -7.18 -0.72 9.65
N GLU A 51 -6.29 -0.43 10.61
CA GLU A 51 -6.62 0.24 11.87
C GLU A 51 -7.13 1.67 11.63
N ALA A 52 -6.54 2.39 10.66
CA ALA A 52 -6.98 3.71 10.24
C ALA A 52 -8.30 3.69 9.43
N GLY A 53 -8.90 2.52 9.19
CA GLY A 53 -10.13 2.37 8.42
C GLY A 53 -9.97 2.57 6.91
N LEU A 54 -8.75 2.77 6.41
CA LEU A 54 -8.47 3.02 4.99
C LEU A 54 -8.71 1.80 4.10
N ALA A 55 -8.71 0.59 4.68
CA ALA A 55 -8.89 -0.66 3.96
C ALA A 55 -10.29 -1.29 4.10
N ARG A 56 -11.24 -0.60 4.77
CA ARG A 56 -12.56 -1.17 5.11
C ARG A 56 -13.61 -1.11 3.98
N ASP A 57 -13.38 -0.32 2.93
CA ASP A 57 -14.38 -0.01 1.90
C ASP A 57 -14.00 -0.49 0.48
N GLN A 58 -13.50 -1.72 0.30
CA GLN A 58 -13.22 -2.28 -1.03
C GLN A 58 -13.80 -3.65 -1.28
#